data_AF-A0A2V8SH98-F1
#
_entry.id   AF-A0A2V8SH98-F1
#
_cell.length_a   1.000
_cell.length_b   1.000
_cell.length_c   1.000
_cell.angle_alpha   90.00
_cell.angle_beta   90.00
_cell.angle_gamma   90.00
#
_symmetry.space_group_name_H-M   'P 1'
#
loop_
_entity.id
_entity.type
_entity.pdbx_description
1 polymer ?
#
loop_
_entity_poly.entity_id
_entity_poly.type
_entity_poly.pdbx_seq_one_letter_code
_entity_poly.pdbx_strand_id
1 'polypeptide(L)' 'MTTHFGYSAGRPQVWAVGGGKGGTGKSLVAASLAIHLAQMGRRVVLVDGDLGTPNLHSV' A
#
# COMPACT_ATOMS: atom_id res chain seq x y z
N MET A 1 14.54 6.52 22.89
CA MET A 1 13.56 5.48 22.48
C MET A 1 13.65 5.36 20.97
N THR A 2 14.48 4.44 20.48
CA THR A 2 14.75 4.26 19.05
C THR A 2 14.19 2.90 18.66
N THR A 3 13.10 2.87 17.90
CA THR A 3 12.51 1.62 17.40
C THR A 3 13.42 1.04 16.32
N HIS A 4 14.17 0.00 16.65
CA HIS A 4 14.94 -0.78 15.69
C HIS A 4 13.97 -1.68 14.88
N PHE A 5 13.66 -1.29 13.65
CA PHE A 5 13.00 -2.19 12.70
C PHE A 5 14.04 -3.19 12.16
N GLY A 6 14.10 -4.38 12.75
CA GLY A 6 14.90 -5.48 12.21
C GLY A 6 14.46 -5.84 10.78
N TYR A 7 15.40 -6.00 9.87
CA TYR A 7 15.13 -6.52 8.53
C TYR A 7 14.92 -8.03 8.63
N SER A 8 13.66 -8.49 8.60
CA SER A 8 13.38 -9.91 8.38
C SER A 8 13.76 -10.28 6.95
N ALA A 9 14.63 -11.29 6.80
CA ALA A 9 15.21 -11.76 5.54
C ALA A 9 14.23 -12.50 4.62
N GLY A 10 12.92 -12.51 4.94
CA GLY A 10 11.89 -13.13 4.12
C GLY A 10 11.60 -12.32 2.86
N ARG A 11 11.24 -13.01 1.76
CA ARG A 11 10.75 -12.35 0.54
C ARG A 11 9.52 -11.49 0.85
N PRO A 12 9.45 -10.23 0.39
CA PRO A 12 8.25 -9.42 0.55
C PRO A 12 7.09 -10.03 -0.22
N GLN A 13 5.89 -9.96 0.35
CA GLN A 13 4.67 -10.27 -0.40
C GLN A 13 4.27 -9.05 -1.23
N VAL A 14 3.98 -9.26 -2.51
CA VAL A 14 3.63 -8.20 -3.46
C VAL A 14 2.22 -8.45 -3.98
N TRP A 15 1.31 -7.51 -3.72
CA TRP A 15 -0.08 -7.60 -4.14
C TRP A 15 -0.38 -6.46 -5.13
N ALA A 16 -1.05 -6.79 -6.24
CA ALA A 16 -1.51 -5.83 -7.22
C ALA A 16 -3.00 -5.51 -6.99
N VAL A 17 -3.33 -4.23 -6.86
CA VAL A 17 -4.72 -3.75 -6.75
C VAL A 17 -5.11 -3.11 -8.08
N GLY A 18 -6.03 -3.75 -8.80
CA GLY A 18 -6.49 -3.30 -10.12
C GLY A 18 -8.01 -3.15 -10.20
N GLY A 19 -8.50 -2.66 -11.35
CA GLY A 19 -9.93 -2.55 -11.64
C GLY A 19 -10.18 -2.07 -13.06
N GLY A 20 -11.34 -2.41 -13.64
CA GLY A 20 -11.59 -2.26 -15.08
C GLY A 20 -11.97 -0.86 -15.57
N LYS A 21 -12.18 0.11 -14.69
CA LYS A 21 -12.60 1.48 -15.03
C LYS A 21 -11.99 2.52 -14.07
N GLY A 22 -12.00 3.79 -14.47
CA GLY A 22 -11.72 4.94 -13.59
C GLY A 22 -12.78 5.07 -12.49
N GLY A 23 -12.41 5.59 -11.32
CA GLY A 23 -13.37 5.87 -10.24
C GLY A 23 -13.90 4.66 -9.46
N THR A 24 -13.45 3.43 -9.72
CA THR A 24 -13.92 2.21 -9.02
C THR A 24 -13.39 2.04 -7.59
N GLY A 25 -12.75 3.05 -7.00
CA GLY A 25 -12.25 3.01 -5.62
C GLY A 25 -10.93 2.26 -5.38
N LYS A 26 -10.16 1.94 -6.43
CA LYS A 26 -8.90 1.17 -6.33
C LYS A 26 -7.91 1.77 -5.33
N SER A 27 -7.63 3.08 -5.44
CA SER A 27 -6.68 3.79 -4.57
C SER A 27 -7.16 3.83 -3.13
N LEU A 28 -8.47 4.02 -2.90
CA LEU A 28 -9.07 3.97 -1.56
C LEU A 28 -8.86 2.60 -0.90
N VAL A 29 -9.11 1.51 -1.63
CA VAL A 29 -8.91 0.15 -1.13
C VAL A 29 -7.43 -0.12 -0.87
N ALA A 30 -6.55 0.28 -1.78
CA ALA A 30 -5.11 0.08 -1.64
C ALA A 30 -4.53 0.83 -0.42
N ALA A 31 -4.94 2.10 -0.22
CA ALA A 31 -4.56 2.90 0.94
C ALA A 31 -5.11 2.31 2.25
N SER A 32 -6.40 1.99 2.28
CA SER A 32 -7.05 1.41 3.47
C SER A 32 -6.39 0.10 3.90
N LEU A 33 -6.06 -0.76 2.92
CA LEU A 33 -5.35 -2.01 3.17
C LEU A 33 -3.94 -1.77 3.72
N ALA A 34 -3.19 -0.84 3.14
CA ALA A 34 -1.84 -0.52 3.60
C ALA A 34 -1.85 0.03 5.04
N ILE A 35 -2.79 0.93 5.35
CA ILE A 35 -2.98 1.48 6.71
C ILE A 35 -3.30 0.35 7.69
N HIS A 36 -4.23 -0.54 7.35
CA HIS A 36 -4.63 -1.63 8.24
C HIS A 36 -3.47 -2.61 8.50
N LEU A 37 -2.71 -2.97 7.46
CA LEU A 37 -1.52 -3.81 7.60
C LEU A 37 -0.44 -3.13 8.46
N ALA A 38 -0.24 -1.81 8.30
CA ALA A 38 0.69 -1.05 9.12
C ALA A 38 0.23 -0.99 10.60
N GLN A 39 -1.07 -0.81 10.85
CA GLN A 39 -1.67 -0.86 12.20
C GLN A 39 -1.49 -2.23 12.87
N MET A 40 -1.45 -3.31 12.09
CA MET A 40 -1.12 -4.66 12.56
C MET A 40 0.40 -4.88 12.80
N GLY A 41 1.21 -3.83 12.71
CA GLY A 41 2.66 -3.90 12.90
C GLY A 41 3.43 -4.51 11.72
N ARG A 42 2.81 -4.64 10.54
CA ARG A 42 3.51 -5.11 9.33
C ARG A 42 4.29 -3.96 8.72
N ARG A 43 5.46 -4.27 8.17
CA ARG A 43 6.19 -3.33 7.30
C ARG A 43 5.53 -3.32 5.93
N VAL A 44 4.99 -2.17 5.53
CA VAL A 44 4.23 -2.00 4.31
C VAL A 44 4.84 -0.90 3.48
N VAL A 45 4.90 -1.11 2.17
CA VAL A 45 5.17 -0.07 1.16
C VAL A 45 3.98 -0.08 0.23
N LEU A 46 3.40 1.10 -0.01
CA LEU A 46 2.35 1.29 -0.99
C LEU A 46 2.90 2.12 -2.15
N VAL A 47 2.67 1.66 -3.38
CA VAL A 47 3.15 2.29 -4.61
C VAL A 47 1.94 2.63 -5.47
N ASP A 48 1.83 3.89 -5.89
CA ASP A 48 0.84 4.28 -6.90
C ASP A 48 1.36 3.84 -8.28
N GLY A 49 0.69 2.85 -8.86
CA GLY A 49 1.00 2.37 -10.22
C GLY A 49 0.23 3.09 -11.31
N ASP A 50 -0.69 4.01 -10.97
CA ASP A 50 -1.46 4.77 -11.95
C ASP A 50 -0.66 5.99 -12.43
N LEU A 51 0.04 5.82 -13.55
CA LEU A 51 0.82 6.91 -14.17
C LEU A 51 -0.03 7.91 -14.94
N GLY A 52 -1.29 7.56 -15.27
CA GLY A 52 -2.19 8.42 -16.05
C GLY A 52 -2.97 9.38 -15.17
N THR A 53 -3.41 8.90 -13.99
CA THR A 53 -4.18 9.67 -13.01
C THR A 53 -3.78 9.29 -11.58
N PRO A 54 -2.56 9.65 -11.10
CA PRO A 54 -2.12 9.30 -9.76
C PRO A 54 -2.98 10.01 -8.71
N ASN A 55 -3.52 9.24 -7.77
CA ASN A 55 -4.47 9.73 -6.76
C ASN A 55 -4.12 9.28 -5.34
N LEU A 56 -3.05 8.49 -5.16
CA LEU A 56 -2.72 7.95 -3.84
C LEU A 56 -2.32 9.03 -2.83
N HIS A 57 -1.76 10.14 -3.28
CA HIS A 57 -1.36 11.24 -2.41
C HIS A 57 -2.56 12.04 -1.85
N SER A 58 -3.77 11.80 -2.37
CA SER A 58 -4.98 12.53 -1.98
C SER A 58 -5.81 11.80 -0.91
N VAL A 59 -5.44 10.56 -0.57
CA VAL A 59 -6.15 9.71 0.39
C VAL A 59 -5.41 9.56 1.71
#